data_AF-A0A2N2ZBP4-F1
#
_entry.id   AF-A0A2N2ZBP4-F1
#
_cell.length_a   1.000
_cell.length_b   1.000
_cell.length_c   1.000
_cell.angle_alpha   90.00
_cell.angle_beta   90.00
_cell.angle_gamma   90.00
#
_symmetry.space_group_name_H-M   'P 1'
#
loop_
_entity.id
_entity.type
_entity.pdbx_description
1 polymer ?
#
loop_
_entity_poly.entity_id
_entity_poly.type
_entity_poly.pdbx_seq_one_letter_code
_entity_poly.pdbx_strand_id
1 'polypeptide(L)' 'MRQLLKTKLVDMDLSVRALNCLKAAEVDTLGDLVSFNKNDLMKFRNFGKKSLTELDELVHAKGLNFGMDLGKYKLDKD' A
#
# COMPACT_ATOMS: atom_id res chain seq x y z
N MET A 1 9.20 -0.77 -12.35
CA MET A 1 7.93 -0.17 -11.87
C MET A 1 6.77 -1.16 -11.82
N ARG A 2 6.35 -1.81 -12.92
CA ARG A 2 5.23 -2.78 -12.91
C ARG A 2 5.41 -3.93 -11.91
N GLN A 3 6.56 -4.60 -11.91
CA GLN A 3 6.86 -5.70 -10.98
C GLN A 3 6.82 -5.25 -9.51
N LEU A 4 7.28 -4.02 -9.23
CA LEU A 4 7.26 -3.44 -7.90
C LEU A 4 5.81 -3.25 -7.40
N LEU A 5 4.93 -2.75 -8.26
CA LEU A 5 3.50 -2.57 -7.92
C LEU A 5 2.77 -3.90 -7.72
N LYS A 6 3.15 -4.96 -8.44
CA LYS A 6 2.61 -6.32 -8.27
C LYS A 6 3.16 -7.04 -7.01
N THR A 7 4.13 -6.45 -6.30
CA THR A 7 4.72 -7.08 -5.12
C THR A 7 3.70 -7.13 -3.98
N LYS A 8 3.59 -8.29 -3.32
CA LYS A 8 2.65 -8.46 -2.21
C LYS A 8 3.16 -7.75 -0.96
N LEU A 9 2.24 -7.16 -0.20
CA LEU A 9 2.55 -6.47 1.05
C LEU A 9 3.02 -7.45 2.13
N VAL A 10 2.60 -8.72 2.08
CA VAL A 10 3.04 -9.77 3.01
C VAL A 10 4.53 -10.08 2.91
N ASP A 11 5.15 -9.82 1.76
CA ASP A 11 6.58 -10.00 1.54
C ASP A 11 7.39 -8.75 1.97
N MET A 12 6.70 -7.71 2.45
CA MET A 12 7.31 -6.48 2.93
C MET A 12 7.45 -6.51 4.45
N ASP A 13 8.47 -5.80 4.94
CA ASP A 13 8.78 -5.68 6.36
C ASP A 13 7.80 -4.72 7.06
N LEU A 14 6.54 -5.14 7.15
CA LEU A 14 5.45 -4.42 7.79
C LEU A 14 5.05 -5.11 9.09
N SER A 15 4.58 -4.33 10.05
CA SER A 15 4.04 -4.91 11.27
C SER A 15 2.82 -5.80 10.98
N VAL A 16 2.65 -6.85 11.77
CA VAL A 16 1.46 -7.73 11.72
C VAL A 16 0.17 -6.89 11.81
N ARG A 17 0.18 -5.79 12.55
CA ARG A 17 -0.95 -4.86 12.64
C ARG A 17 -1.23 -4.18 11.31
N ALA A 18 -0.21 -3.61 10.64
CA ALA A 18 -0.38 -2.98 9.35
C ALA A 18 -0.91 -3.99 8.32
N LEU A 19 -0.30 -5.18 8.24
CA LEU A 19 -0.74 -6.26 7.36
C LEU A 19 -2.19 -6.67 7.60
N ASN A 20 -2.60 -6.83 8.86
CA ASN A 20 -3.98 -7.19 9.19
C ASN A 20 -4.98 -6.08 8.81
N CYS A 21 -4.61 -4.81 8.96
CA CYS A 21 -5.49 -3.71 8.55
C CYS A 21 -5.63 -3.63 7.03
N LEU A 22 -4.53 -3.84 6.31
CA LEU A 22 -4.50 -3.83 4.84
C LEU A 22 -5.29 -5.02 4.27
N LYS A 23 -5.09 -6.21 4.82
CA LYS A 23 -5.85 -7.41 4.44
C LYS A 23 -7.36 -7.26 4.70
N ALA A 24 -7.74 -6.61 5.79
CA ALA A 24 -9.15 -6.34 6.08
C ALA A 24 -9.78 -5.29 5.14
N ALA A 25 -8.96 -4.51 4.44
CA ALA A 25 -9.35 -3.54 3.43
C ALA A 25 -9.14 -4.05 2.00
N GLU A 26 -8.88 -5.36 1.83
CA GLU A 26 -8.60 -5.99 0.53
C GLU A 26 -7.41 -5.36 -0.22
N VAL A 27 -6.43 -4.87 0.54
CA VAL A 27 -5.18 -4.30 0.02
C VAL A 27 -4.08 -5.35 0.17
N ASP A 28 -3.75 -6.03 -0.94
CA ASP A 28 -2.79 -7.13 -0.95
C ASP A 28 -1.45 -6.76 -1.59
N THR A 29 -1.43 -5.83 -2.55
CA THR A 29 -0.23 -5.44 -3.29
C THR A 29 0.20 -4.01 -3.02
N LEU A 30 1.45 -3.70 -3.35
CA LEU A 30 1.97 -2.34 -3.28
C LEU A 30 1.20 -1.39 -4.20
N GLY A 31 0.78 -1.87 -5.36
CA GLY A 31 -0.11 -1.15 -6.27
C GLY A 31 -1.38 -0.74 -5.55
N ASP A 32 -2.11 -1.70 -4.99
CA ASP A 32 -3.36 -1.43 -4.26
C ASP A 32 -3.12 -0.36 -3.19
N LEU A 33 -2.07 -0.50 -2.38
CA LEU A 33 -1.71 0.46 -1.34
C LEU A 33 -1.50 1.88 -1.86
N VAL A 34 -0.69 2.06 -2.90
CA VAL A 34 -0.37 3.41 -3.41
C VAL A 34 -1.50 4.04 -4.21
N SER A 35 -2.51 3.27 -4.60
CA SER A 35 -3.71 3.79 -5.24
C SER A 35 -4.62 4.57 -4.27
N PHE A 36 -4.55 4.26 -2.97
CA PHE A 36 -5.27 4.97 -1.93
C PHE A 36 -4.57 6.26 -1.52
N ASN A 37 -5.34 7.24 -1.07
CA ASN A 37 -4.80 8.43 -0.40
C ASN A 37 -4.55 8.15 1.08
N LYS A 38 -3.61 8.88 1.69
CA LYS A 38 -3.34 8.84 3.14
C LYS A 38 -4.62 9.02 3.99
N ASN A 39 -5.52 9.89 3.55
CA ASN A 39 -6.79 10.16 4.23
C ASN A 39 -7.75 8.97 4.19
N ASP A 40 -7.69 8.14 3.16
CA ASP A 40 -8.55 6.96 3.02
C ASP A 40 -8.03 5.81 3.88
N LEU A 41 -6.70 5.65 3.97
CA LEU A 41 -6.06 4.69 4.89
C LEU A 41 -6.43 4.96 6.35
N MET A 42 -6.55 6.23 6.74
CA MET A 42 -6.98 6.61 8.10
C MET A 42 -8.42 6.22 8.43
N LYS A 43 -9.24 5.90 7.42
CA LYS A 43 -10.62 5.40 7.62
C LYS A 43 -10.65 3.89 7.84
N PHE A 44 -9.54 3.18 7.64
CA PHE A 44 -9.49 1.73 7.83
C PHE A 44 -9.69 1.38 9.32
N ARG A 45 -10.45 0.33 9.56
CA ARG A 45 -10.77 -0.12 10.92
C ARG A 45 -9.50 -0.54 11.64
N ASN A 46 -9.31 -0.06 12.87
CA ASN A 46 -8.12 -0.30 13.71
C ASN A 46 -6.80 0.29 13.17
N PHE A 47 -6.87 1.12 12.13
CA PHE A 47 -5.74 1.83 11.56
C PHE A 47 -5.33 2.99 12.46
N GLY A 48 -4.02 3.14 12.70
CA GLY A 48 -3.49 4.14 13.63
C GLY A 48 -2.29 4.87 13.05
N LYS A 49 -1.90 5.97 13.70
CA LYS A 49 -0.78 6.82 13.28
C LYS A 49 0.51 6.05 13.03
N LYS A 50 0.83 5.07 13.90
CA LYS A 50 2.03 4.23 13.74
C LYS A 50 2.00 3.40 12.45
N SER A 51 0.88 2.74 12.16
CA SER A 51 0.73 1.98 10.91
C SER A 51 0.77 2.90 9.70
N LEU A 52 0.20 4.11 9.77
CA LEU A 52 0.32 5.09 8.69
C LEU A 52 1.78 5.47 8.44
N THR A 53 2.55 5.76 9.49
CA THR A 53 3.97 6.09 9.38
C THR A 53 4.78 4.95 8.75
N GLU A 54 4.56 3.71 9.18
CA GLU A 54 5.22 2.52 8.59
C GLU A 54 4.94 2.42 7.07
N LEU A 55 3.68 2.61 6.66
CA LEU A 55 3.34 2.57 5.23
C LEU A 55 3.93 3.76 4.47
N ASP A 56 3.98 4.94 5.08
CA ASP A 56 4.57 6.13 4.46
C ASP A 56 6.07 5.96 4.23
N GLU A 57 6.79 5.48 5.24
CA GLU A 57 8.22 5.15 5.14
C GLU A 57 8.47 4.08 4.06
N LEU A 58 7.65 3.02 4.03
CA LEU A 58 7.74 1.98 3.01
C LEU A 58 7.55 2.54 1.59
N VAL A 59 6.47 3.31 1.38
CA VAL A 59 6.12 3.88 0.08
C VAL A 59 7.20 4.86 -0.38
N HIS A 60 7.69 5.73 0.50
CA HIS A 60 8.79 6.65 0.22
C HIS A 60 10.11 5.90 -0.05
N ALA A 61 10.43 4.84 0.71
CA ALA A 61 11.63 4.03 0.49
C ALA A 61 11.62 3.32 -0.88
N LYS A 62 10.44 3.05 -1.43
CA LYS A 62 10.27 2.51 -2.79
C LYS A 62 10.20 3.59 -3.88
N GLY A 63 10.31 4.87 -3.51
CA GLY A 63 10.23 6.00 -4.44
C GLY A 63 8.81 6.22 -5.00
N LEU A 64 7.79 5.80 -4.26
CA LEU A 64 6.38 5.91 -4.62
C LEU A 64 5.69 6.98 -3.77
N ASN A 65 4.44 7.28 -4.11
CA ASN A 65 3.58 8.19 -3.36
C ASN A 65 2.17 7.60 -3.24
N PHE A 66 1.40 8.05 -2.26
CA PHE A 66 -0.03 7.72 -2.18
C PHE A 66 -0.86 8.50 -3.20
N GLY A 67 -2.02 7.97 -3.57
CA GLY A 67 -2.91 8.56 -4.58
C GLY A 67 -2.38 8.44 -6.01
N MET A 68 -1.54 7.44 -6.29
CA MET A 68 -1.01 7.22 -7.63
C MET A 68 -2.09 6.68 -8.57
N ASP A 69 -2.21 7.30 -9.74
CA ASP A 69 -3.02 6.78 -10.84
C ASP A 69 -2.32 5.58 -11.50
N LEU A 70 -2.83 4.38 -11.21
CA LEU A 70 -2.28 3.13 -11.70
C LEU A 70 -2.69 2.77 -13.13
N GLY A 71 -3.70 3.44 -13.71
CA GLY A 71 -4.21 3.15 -15.06
C GLY A 71 -3.12 3.31 -16.13
N LYS A 72 -2.16 4.19 -15.89
CA LYS A 72 -1.00 4.43 -16.77
C LYS A 72 -0.01 3.28 -16.80
N TYR A 73 0.04 2.45 -15.75
CA TYR A 73 1.02 1.38 -15.62
C TYR A 73 0.57 0.06 -16.24
N LYS A 74 -0.69 -0.06 -16.73
CA LYS A 74 -1.24 -1.25 -17.40
C LYS A 74 -0.86 -2.56 -16.68
N LEU A 75 -1.22 -2.65 -15.39
CA LEU A 75 -0.86 -3.77 -14.53
C LEU A 75 -1.44 -5.12 -15.03
N ASP A 76 -2.49 -5.07 -15.84
CA ASP A 76 -3.16 -6.25 -16.42
C ASP A 76 -2.53 -6.75 -17.73
N LYS A 77 -1.51 -6.07 -18.27
CA LYS A 77 -0.78 -6.52 -19.45
C LYS A 77 0.50 -7.22 -19.03
N ASP A 78 0.45 -8.55 -19.03
CA ASP A 78 1.63 -9.42 -19.05
C ASP A 78 2.34 -9.35 -20.40
#